data_AF-A0A7K2ZHQ3-F1
#
_entry.id   AF-A0A7K2ZHQ3-F1
#
_cell.length_a   1.000
_cell.length_b   1.000
_cell.length_c   1.000
_cell.angle_alpha   90.00
_cell.angle_beta   90.00
_cell.angle_gamma   90.00
#
_symmetry.space_group_name_H-M   'P 1'
#
loop_
_entity.id
_entity.type
_entity.pdbx_description
1 polymer ?
#
loop_
_entity_poly.entity_id
_entity_poly.type
_entity_poly.pdbx_seq_one_letter_code
_entity_poly.pdbx_strand_id
1 'polypeptide(L)'
;PAAGSPERAALGAAERRALRAAMARLPGRCSRLLDAMLAPTDPTYREIAGELGMSQGSLGPIRSRCLGCLRRMLAAEVVAPELRGRGR
;
A
#
# COMPACT_ATOMS: atom_id res chain seq x y z
N PRO A 1 6.83 -6.84 26.67
CA PRO A 1 6.47 -7.68 25.50
C PRO A 1 7.71 -7.95 24.64
N ALA A 2 8.12 -9.21 24.56
CA ALA A 2 9.30 -9.62 23.80
C ALA A 2 9.13 -9.17 22.35
N ALA A 3 10.00 -8.26 21.91
CA ALA A 3 10.20 -8.04 20.49
C ALA A 3 10.42 -9.43 19.85
N GLY A 4 9.72 -9.72 18.75
CA GLY A 4 9.97 -10.94 17.99
C GLY A 4 11.46 -11.10 17.71
N SER A 5 11.90 -12.32 17.43
CA SER A 5 13.31 -12.60 17.11
C SER A 5 13.85 -11.58 16.08
N PRO A 6 15.16 -11.26 16.08
CA PRO A 6 15.71 -10.26 15.18
C PRO A 6 15.36 -10.53 13.71
N GLU A 7 15.22 -11.80 13.32
CA GLU A 7 14.75 -12.23 12.01
C GLU A 7 13.30 -11.78 11.75
N ARG A 8 12.39 -11.96 12.70
CA ARG A 8 11.00 -11.49 12.58
C ARG A 8 10.92 -9.97 12.45
N ALA A 9 11.74 -9.25 13.23
CA ALA A 9 11.79 -7.79 13.15
C ALA A 9 12.30 -7.32 11.78
N ALA A 10 13.34 -7.98 11.24
CA ALA A 10 13.91 -7.71 9.93
C ALA A 10 12.90 -8.01 8.80
N LEU A 11 12.23 -9.16 8.84
CA LEU A 11 11.20 -9.52 7.86
C LEU A 11 10.05 -8.51 7.85
N GLY A 12 9.50 -8.16 9.01
CA GLY A 12 8.45 -7.15 9.07
C GLY A 12 8.89 -5.78 8.57
N ALA A 13 10.16 -5.39 8.79
CA ALA A 13 10.70 -4.14 8.25
C ALA A 13 10.81 -4.18 6.72
N ALA A 14 11.21 -5.31 6.14
CA ALA A 14 11.27 -5.53 4.70
C ALA A 14 9.86 -5.47 4.07
N GLU A 15 8.88 -6.17 4.66
CA GLU A 15 7.47 -6.15 4.21
C GLU A 15 6.90 -4.72 4.22
N ARG A 16 7.11 -3.97 5.31
CA ARG A 16 6.67 -2.57 5.41
C ARG A 16 7.33 -1.68 4.35
N ARG A 17 8.60 -1.93 4.02
CA ARG A 17 9.31 -1.17 2.98
C ARG A 17 8.77 -1.48 1.59
N ALA A 18 8.54 -2.76 1.28
CA ALA A 18 7.94 -3.19 0.02
C ALA A 18 6.53 -2.60 -0.16
N LEU A 19 5.69 -2.66 0.88
CA LEU A 19 4.35 -2.07 0.85
C LEU A 19 4.40 -0.55 0.60
N ARG A 20 5.24 0.20 1.32
CA ARG A 20 5.38 1.65 1.11
C ARG A 20 5.87 1.98 -0.31
N ALA A 21 6.82 1.21 -0.84
CA ALA A 21 7.31 1.40 -2.21
C ALA A 21 6.21 1.14 -3.25
N ALA A 22 5.40 0.09 -3.06
CA ALA A 22 4.27 -0.21 -3.93
C ALA A 22 3.16 0.86 -3.84
N MET A 23 2.84 1.33 -2.63
CA MET A 23 1.87 2.42 -2.41
C MET A 23 2.30 3.72 -3.11
N ALA A 24 3.58 4.10 -3.03
CA ALA A 24 4.11 5.28 -3.68
C ALA A 24 4.03 5.24 -5.22
N ARG A 25 3.94 4.05 -5.81
CA ARG A 25 3.83 3.82 -7.26
C ARG A 25 2.40 3.61 -7.74
N LEU A 26 1.40 3.63 -6.85
CA LEU A 26 0.01 3.39 -7.24
C LEU A 26 -0.48 4.46 -8.24
N PRO A 27 -1.25 4.07 -9.26
CA PRO A 27 -1.67 5.00 -10.30
C PRO A 27 -2.78 5.95 -9.82
N GLY A 28 -2.73 7.19 -10.30
CA GLY A 28 -3.80 8.17 -10.13
C GLY A 28 -4.07 8.50 -8.67
N ARG A 29 -5.35 8.46 -8.27
CA ARG A 29 -5.81 8.86 -6.93
C ARG A 29 -5.72 7.74 -5.88
N CYS A 30 -5.18 6.57 -6.27
CA CYS A 30 -5.23 5.37 -5.43
C CYS A 30 -4.31 5.42 -4.20
N SER A 31 -3.12 6.02 -4.31
CA SER A 31 -2.24 6.22 -3.15
C SER A 31 -2.93 7.09 -2.10
N ARG A 32 -3.38 8.28 -2.50
CA ARG A 32 -4.10 9.23 -1.63
C ARG A 32 -5.31 8.62 -0.92
N LEU A 33 -6.11 7.82 -1.64
CA LEU A 33 -7.28 7.16 -1.03
C LEU A 33 -6.86 6.15 0.05
N LEU A 34 -5.87 5.30 -0.24
CA LEU A 34 -5.43 4.27 0.70
C LEU A 34 -4.66 4.88 1.87
N ASP A 35 -3.89 5.94 1.65
CA ASP A 35 -3.23 6.71 2.71
C ASP A 35 -4.26 7.30 3.68
N ALA A 36 -5.32 7.93 3.18
CA ALA A 36 -6.38 8.48 4.00
C ALA A 36 -7.13 7.39 4.80
N MET A 37 -7.42 6.24 4.18
CA MET A 37 -8.08 5.11 4.85
C MET A 37 -7.22 4.42 5.93
N LEU A 38 -5.90 4.55 5.85
CA LEU A 38 -4.95 3.93 6.78
C LEU A 38 -4.34 4.96 7.74
N ALA A 39 -4.82 6.20 7.70
CA ALA A 39 -4.33 7.27 8.55
C ALA A 39 -4.65 6.95 10.02
N PRO A 40 -3.72 7.21 10.96
CA PRO A 40 -3.96 6.99 12.39
C PRO A 40 -5.12 7.78 12.97
N THR A 41 -5.53 8.86 12.30
CA THR A 41 -6.69 9.68 12.68
C THR A 41 -8.03 8.97 12.46
N ASP A 42 -8.02 7.83 11.76
CA ASP A 42 -9.20 6.99 11.44
C ASP A 42 -10.39 7.82 10.87
N PRO A 43 -10.17 8.56 9.76
CA PRO A 43 -11.18 9.45 9.24
C PRO A 43 -12.38 8.66 8.70
N THR A 44 -13.57 9.24 8.88
CA THR A 44 -14.80 8.68 8.33
C THR A 44 -14.79 8.72 6.81
N TYR A 45 -15.58 7.85 6.17
CA TYR A 45 -15.79 7.88 4.72
C TYR A 45 -16.25 9.26 4.21
N ARG A 46 -17.02 10.01 5.00
CA ARG A 46 -17.47 11.36 4.64
C ARG A 46 -16.30 12.35 4.61
N GLU A 47 -15.41 12.28 5.59
CA GLU A 47 -14.21 13.14 5.67
C GLU A 47 -13.24 12.82 4.52
N ILE A 48 -12.97 11.54 4.27
CA ILE A 48 -12.14 11.10 3.14
C ILE A 48 -12.74 11.58 1.81
N ALA A 49 -14.05 11.41 1.61
CA ALA A 49 -14.73 11.87 0.41
C ALA A 49 -14.60 13.39 0.22
N GLY A 50 -14.80 14.17 1.29
CA GLY A 50 -14.66 15.62 1.28
C GLY A 50 -13.23 16.07 0.94
N GLU A 51 -12.23 15.50 1.60
CA GLU A 51 -10.82 15.85 1.39
C GLU A 51 -10.33 15.51 -0.02
N LEU A 52 -10.81 14.39 -0.58
CA LEU A 52 -10.39 13.93 -1.90
C LEU A 52 -11.27 14.46 -3.04
N GLY A 53 -12.32 15.23 -2.75
CA GLY A 53 -13.27 15.73 -3.74
C GLY A 53 -14.00 14.59 -4.48
N MET A 54 -14.36 13.54 -3.76
CA MET A 54 -15.05 12.35 -4.27
C MET A 54 -16.47 12.26 -3.70
N SER A 55 -17.38 11.58 -4.40
CA SER A 55 -18.66 11.23 -3.79
C SER A 55 -18.45 10.10 -2.79
N GLN A 56 -19.10 10.15 -1.63
CA GLN A 56 -19.02 9.09 -0.62
C GLN A 56 -19.40 7.71 -1.21
N GLY A 57 -20.40 7.65 -2.09
CA GLY A 57 -20.82 6.42 -2.78
C GLY A 57 -19.76 5.83 -3.72
N SER A 58 -18.82 6.63 -4.22
CA SER A 58 -17.74 6.16 -5.10
C SER A 58 -16.57 5.51 -4.36
N LEU A 59 -16.45 5.72 -3.04
CA LEU A 59 -15.29 5.24 -2.27
C LEU A 59 -15.16 3.71 -2.29
N GLY A 60 -16.28 2.97 -2.24
CA GLY A 60 -16.27 1.50 -2.30
C GLY A 60 -15.68 0.95 -3.60
N PRO A 61 -16.24 1.28 -4.78
CA PRO A 61 -15.69 0.88 -6.06
C PRO A 61 -14.23 1.31 -6.28
N ILE A 62 -13.87 2.55 -5.91
CA ILE A 62 -12.50 3.04 -6.05
C ILE A 62 -11.55 2.26 -5.12
N ARG A 63 -11.92 2.03 -3.86
CA ARG A 63 -11.14 1.22 -2.91
C ARG A 63 -10.87 -0.17 -3.47
N SER A 64 -11.90 -0.85 -3.98
CA SER A 64 -11.75 -2.17 -4.58
C SER A 64 -10.73 -2.16 -5.74
N ARG A 65 -10.88 -1.19 -6.66
CA ARG A 65 -9.95 -1.01 -7.79
C ARG A 65 -8.52 -0.74 -7.32
N CYS A 66 -8.33 0.14 -6.34
CA CYS A 66 -7.01 0.51 -5.83
C CYS A 66 -6.31 -0.64 -5.11
N LEU A 67 -7.03 -1.39 -4.28
CA LEU A 67 -6.50 -2.60 -3.65
C LEU A 67 -6.18 -3.70 -4.69
N GLY A 68 -6.99 -3.82 -5.74
CA GLY A 68 -6.71 -4.70 -6.88
C GLY A 68 -5.40 -4.34 -7.61
N CYS A 69 -5.17 -3.05 -7.86
CA CYS A 69 -3.89 -2.57 -8.41
C CYS A 69 -2.72 -2.89 -7.48
N LEU A 70 -2.84 -2.60 -6.18
CA LEU A 70 -1.79 -2.84 -5.20
C LEU A 70 -1.41 -4.33 -5.13
N ARG A 71 -2.40 -5.22 -5.10
CA ARG A 71 -2.17 -6.68 -5.11
C ARG A 71 -1.40 -7.14 -6.35
N ARG A 72 -1.78 -6.66 -7.54
CA ARG A 72 -1.07 -7.01 -8.79
C ARG A 72 0.38 -6.51 -8.78
N MET A 73 0.62 -5.31 -8.28
CA MET A 73 1.97 -4.75 -8.17
C MET A 73 2.84 -5.57 -7.21
N LEU A 74 2.32 -5.90 -6.03
CA LEU A 74 3.05 -6.72 -5.05
C LEU A 74 3.30 -8.14 -5.55
N ALA A 75 2.33 -8.75 -6.25
CA ALA A 75 2.52 -10.07 -6.86
C ALA A 75 3.65 -10.08 -7.91
N ALA A 76 3.78 -9.01 -8.70
CA ALA A 76 4.85 -8.89 -9.69
C ALA A 76 6.25 -8.78 -9.04
N GLU A 77 6.35 -8.09 -7.90
CA GLU A 77 7.62 -7.96 -7.13
C GLU A 77 8.03 -9.29 -6.48
N VAL A 78 7.08 -10.11 -6.02
CA VAL A 78 7.36 -11.43 -5.43
C VAL A 78 7.73 -12.47 -6.49
N VAL A 79 7.14 -12.37 -7.69
CA VAL A 79 7.42 -13.31 -8.79
C VAL A 79 8.73 -13.00 -9.50
N ALA A 80 9.22 -11.75 -9.50
CA ALA A 80 10.51 -11.41 -10.09
C ALA A 80 11.66 -11.94 -9.21
N PRO A 81 12.31 -13.05 -9.59
CA PRO A 81 13.52 -13.48 -8.92
C PRO A 81 14.65 -12.56 -9.40
N GLU A 82 15.60 -12.31 -8.50
CA GLU A 82 16.78 -11.48 -8.67
C GLU A 82 17.44 -11.57 -10.07
N LEU A 83 17.17 -10.61 -10.95
CA LEU A 83 18.14 -10.20 -11.97
C LEU A 83 19.06 -9.14 -11.38
N ARG A 84 19.77 -9.50 -10.29
CA ARG A 84 20.83 -8.66 -9.72
C ARG A 84 22.19 -9.35 -9.73
N GLY A 85 22.48 -10.07 -10.81
CA GLY A 85 23.84 -10.40 -11.24
C GLY A 85 24.21 -9.55 -12.44
N ARG A 86 24.74 -8.34 -12.22
CA ARG A 86 25.45 -7.58 -13.26
C ARG A 86 26.64 -6.83 -12.64
N GLY A 87 27.59 -7.60 -12.13
CA GLY A 87 28.97 -7.15 -11.94
C GLY A 87 29.74 -7.41 -13.24
N ARG A 88 30.48 -6.40 -13.67
CA ARG A 88 31.47 -6.50 -14.76
C ARG A 88 32.73 -7.15 -14.25
#